data_AF-A0A0G4FJV2-F1
#
_entry.id   AF-A0A0G4FJV2-F1
#
_cell.length_a   1.000
_cell.length_b   1.000
_cell.length_c   1.000
_cell.angle_alpha   90.00
_cell.angle_beta   90.00
_cell.angle_gamma   90.00
#
_symmetry.space_group_name_H-M   'P 1'
#
loop_
_entity.id
_entity.type
_entity.pdbx_description
1 polymer ?
#
loop_
_entity_poly.entity_id
_entity_poly.type
_entity_poly.pdbx_seq_one_letter_code
_entity_poly.pdbx_strand_id
1 'polypeptide(L)'
;MVQGKDILEEPVKVQFRSAKKLAEVQAHVKYDKSTESLVFSFVAGGNDETVPKDAIEVIQPRNHRDPRKETSGLLSPVNAEGHCIDFSVFCKFTRKDQPNARPSQINFTFEDEVIRNTWVAQIASVVGPDRVKPLMGDSPTAAGGAVGSSGQLYKQILNLKLNTSRGQKDPATGESLLFSVGVKIGRGTGEQQETHELRIPSSIKPENKGKKCKELANAFVNENGVSPAESVPLYRYLRTVVQRESLPEVVDSIVKDLREFAFAEKRSKAPPQESDDDVLESCNADLDALRTALPIKLGLSKAPPSGKAMDSSHGPAVALVYEALRESIDKQKAINNASIKIRRAQPEG
;
A
#
# COMPACT_ATOMS: atom_id res chain seq x y z
N MET A 1 -37.21 13.43 -8.64
CA MET A 1 -37.75 12.51 -7.61
C MET A 1 -37.74 11.10 -8.19
N VAL A 2 -36.74 10.29 -7.84
CA VAL A 2 -36.68 8.88 -8.26
C VAL A 2 -37.40 8.08 -7.19
N GLN A 3 -38.46 7.37 -7.56
CA GLN A 3 -39.17 6.44 -6.67
C GLN A 3 -38.17 5.41 -6.14
N GLY A 4 -37.97 5.41 -4.82
CA GLY A 4 -36.98 4.60 -4.13
C GLY A 4 -37.31 3.12 -4.24
N LYS A 5 -36.66 2.43 -5.18
CA LYS A 5 -36.47 0.98 -5.09
C LYS A 5 -35.69 0.71 -3.80
N ASP A 6 -36.25 -0.08 -2.90
CA ASP A 6 -35.54 -0.64 -1.74
C ASP A 6 -34.44 -1.57 -2.30
N ILE A 7 -33.21 -1.07 -2.47
CA ILE A 7 -32.09 -1.78 -3.15
C ILE A 7 -31.48 -2.91 -2.28
N LEU A 8 -32.01 -3.15 -1.08
CA LEU A 8 -31.68 -4.31 -0.24
C LEU A 8 -32.35 -5.61 -0.73
N GLU A 9 -32.43 -5.82 -2.05
CA GLU A 9 -32.92 -7.07 -2.65
C GLU A 9 -31.95 -7.63 -3.70
N GLU A 10 -31.01 -6.82 -4.19
CA GLU A 10 -30.01 -7.27 -5.18
C GLU A 10 -28.90 -8.09 -4.50
N PRO A 11 -28.48 -9.22 -5.09
CA PRO A 11 -27.39 -10.03 -4.54
C PRO A 11 -26.08 -9.24 -4.54
N VAL A 12 -25.37 -9.31 -3.41
CA VAL A 12 -24.05 -8.69 -3.24
C VAL A 12 -23.01 -9.75 -2.86
N LYS A 13 -21.78 -9.58 -3.33
CA LYS A 13 -20.68 -10.47 -2.93
C LYS A 13 -20.31 -10.14 -1.48
N VAL A 14 -20.46 -11.10 -0.58
CA VAL A 14 -20.12 -10.93 0.84
C VAL A 14 -18.96 -11.85 1.23
N GLN A 15 -17.95 -11.29 1.86
CA GLN A 15 -16.87 -12.05 2.48
C GLN A 15 -17.14 -12.13 3.98
N PHE A 16 -17.66 -13.27 4.42
CA PHE A 16 -17.90 -13.50 5.84
C PHE A 16 -16.58 -13.88 6.52
N ARG A 17 -16.17 -13.09 7.52
CA ARG A 17 -15.01 -13.40 8.35
C ARG A 17 -15.49 -13.80 9.74
N SER A 18 -15.60 -15.11 9.95
CA SER A 18 -15.72 -15.66 11.30
C SER A 18 -14.34 -15.84 11.91
N ALA A 19 -14.27 -15.93 13.24
CA ALA A 19 -13.03 -16.24 13.97
C ALA A 19 -12.37 -17.57 13.54
N LYS A 20 -13.07 -18.44 12.78
CA LYS A 20 -12.58 -19.77 12.38
C LYS A 20 -12.29 -19.94 10.88
N LYS A 21 -12.90 -19.16 9.98
CA LYS A 21 -12.67 -19.23 8.51
C LYS A 21 -12.97 -17.89 7.82
N LEU A 22 -12.15 -17.57 6.80
CA LEU A 22 -12.49 -16.64 5.72
C LEU A 22 -13.14 -17.45 4.61
N ALA A 23 -14.42 -17.21 4.33
CA ALA A 23 -15.10 -17.78 3.18
C ALA A 23 -15.71 -16.63 2.37
N GLU A 24 -15.44 -16.63 1.09
CA GLU A 24 -16.09 -15.72 0.13
C GLU A 24 -17.32 -16.41 -0.42
N VAL A 25 -18.49 -15.81 -0.19
CA VAL A 25 -19.78 -16.39 -0.56
C VAL A 25 -20.69 -15.28 -1.09
N GLN A 26 -21.49 -15.57 -2.11
CA GLN A 26 -22.49 -14.59 -2.56
C GLN A 26 -23.72 -14.68 -1.65
N ALA A 27 -24.29 -13.53 -1.28
CA ALA A 27 -25.52 -13.49 -0.50
C ALA A 27 -26.46 -12.40 -0.99
N HIS A 28 -27.76 -12.68 -0.93
CA HIS A 28 -28.77 -11.64 -0.95
C HIS A 28 -28.89 -11.07 0.46
N VAL A 29 -28.86 -9.75 0.58
CA VAL A 29 -28.99 -9.10 1.89
C VAL A 29 -30.25 -8.25 1.85
N LYS A 30 -31.16 -8.47 2.79
CA LYS A 30 -32.40 -7.70 2.92
C LYS A 30 -32.56 -7.15 4.32
N TYR A 31 -33.15 -5.97 4.45
CA TYR A 31 -33.60 -5.49 5.76
C TYR A 31 -35.03 -5.93 6.02
N ASP A 32 -35.21 -6.77 7.03
CA ASP A 32 -36.52 -7.15 7.51
C ASP A 32 -37.00 -6.12 8.55
N LYS A 33 -37.98 -5.31 8.15
CA LYS A 33 -38.59 -4.27 9.00
C LYS A 33 -39.34 -4.87 10.19
N SER A 34 -39.83 -6.10 10.09
CA SER A 34 -40.61 -6.75 11.16
C SER A 34 -39.73 -7.21 12.33
N THR A 35 -38.51 -7.64 12.03
CA THR A 35 -37.52 -8.10 13.00
C THR A 35 -36.40 -7.11 13.25
N GLU A 36 -36.46 -5.94 12.60
CA GLU A 36 -35.43 -4.90 12.61
C GLU A 36 -34.01 -5.44 12.39
N SER A 37 -33.86 -6.33 11.41
CA SER A 37 -32.64 -7.11 11.20
C SER A 37 -32.22 -7.17 9.73
N LEU A 38 -30.92 -7.23 9.47
CA LEU A 38 -30.37 -7.61 8.17
C LEU A 38 -30.39 -9.14 8.05
N VAL A 39 -31.02 -9.66 7.00
CA VAL A 39 -31.09 -11.09 6.69
C VAL A 39 -30.19 -11.36 5.49
N PHE A 40 -29.24 -12.28 5.65
CA PHE A 40 -28.28 -12.72 4.65
C PHE A 40 -28.69 -14.11 4.16
N SER A 41 -29.15 -14.20 2.91
CA SER A 41 -29.50 -15.46 2.27
C SER A 41 -28.41 -15.88 1.28
N PHE A 42 -27.68 -16.95 1.59
CA PHE A 42 -26.49 -17.36 0.85
C PHE A 42 -26.83 -18.12 -0.45
N VAL A 43 -26.29 -17.65 -1.57
CA VAL A 43 -26.59 -18.17 -2.93
C VAL A 43 -26.16 -19.63 -3.09
N ALA A 44 -25.04 -20.03 -2.48
CA ALA A 44 -24.49 -21.38 -2.61
C ALA A 44 -25.22 -22.45 -1.76
N GLY A 45 -26.33 -22.09 -1.11
CA GLY A 45 -27.01 -22.93 -0.13
C GLY A 45 -26.32 -22.86 1.23
N GLY A 46 -27.10 -22.55 2.27
CA GLY A 46 -26.64 -22.38 3.64
C GLY A 46 -27.80 -21.88 4.52
N ASN A 47 -27.63 -21.93 5.84
CA ASN A 47 -28.60 -21.31 6.74
C ASN A 47 -28.49 -19.79 6.62
N ASP A 48 -29.62 -19.12 6.44
CA ASP A 48 -29.69 -17.67 6.48
C ASP A 48 -29.10 -17.14 7.79
N GLU A 49 -28.34 -16.06 7.70
CA GLU A 49 -27.79 -15.39 8.86
C GLU A 49 -28.57 -14.10 9.10
N THR A 50 -28.97 -13.88 10.34
CA THR A 50 -29.74 -12.69 10.73
C THR A 50 -28.93 -11.85 11.70
N VAL A 51 -28.75 -10.58 11.36
CA VAL A 51 -28.01 -9.60 12.15
C VAL A 51 -28.98 -8.49 12.59
N PRO A 52 -29.38 -8.46 13.86
CA PRO A 52 -30.19 -7.37 14.40
C PRO A 52 -29.51 -6.02 14.21
N LYS A 53 -30.27 -4.95 13.92
CA LYS A 53 -29.71 -3.60 13.75
C LYS A 53 -28.86 -3.17 14.95
N ASP A 54 -29.25 -3.58 16.16
CA ASP A 54 -28.55 -3.22 17.39
C ASP A 54 -27.24 -3.98 17.61
N ALA A 55 -27.04 -5.09 16.89
CA ALA A 55 -25.76 -5.79 16.88
C ALA A 55 -24.72 -5.13 15.96
N ILE A 56 -25.13 -4.20 15.09
CA ILE A 56 -24.23 -3.47 14.18
C ILE A 56 -23.63 -2.31 14.94
N GLU A 57 -22.37 -2.42 15.34
CA GLU A 57 -21.70 -1.37 16.10
C GLU A 57 -21.17 -0.26 15.19
N VAL A 58 -20.54 -0.65 14.09
CA VAL A 58 -19.85 0.28 13.18
C VAL A 58 -19.96 -0.21 11.74
N ILE A 59 -20.32 0.71 10.85
CA ILE A 59 -20.11 0.59 9.41
C ILE A 59 -18.90 1.43 9.07
N GLN A 60 -17.90 0.85 8.43
CA GLN A 60 -16.73 1.60 8.02
C GLN A 60 -16.23 1.15 6.65
N PRO A 61 -15.64 2.05 5.85
CA PRO A 61 -14.95 1.66 4.65
C PRO A 61 -13.86 0.65 4.99
N ARG A 62 -13.65 -0.31 4.09
CA ARG A 62 -12.59 -1.27 4.29
C ARG A 62 -11.27 -0.54 4.13
N ASN A 63 -10.52 -0.42 5.22
CA ASN A 63 -9.20 0.19 5.15
C ASN A 63 -8.28 -0.72 4.33
N HIS A 64 -7.56 -0.13 3.36
CA HIS A 64 -6.63 -0.80 2.45
C HIS A 64 -5.52 -1.61 3.18
N ARG A 65 -5.41 -1.43 4.50
CA ARG A 65 -4.47 -2.10 5.41
C ARG A 65 -5.22 -2.92 6.45
N ASP A 66 -5.83 -4.04 6.05
CA ASP A 66 -5.96 -5.16 6.99
C ASP A 66 -4.65 -5.96 6.92
N PRO A 67 -3.72 -5.78 7.89
CA PRO A 67 -2.41 -6.43 7.86
C PRO A 67 -2.49 -7.96 7.84
N ARG A 68 -3.67 -8.55 8.11
CA ARG A 68 -3.87 -10.00 8.12
C ARG A 68 -4.31 -10.58 6.77
N LYS A 69 -4.59 -9.76 5.75
CA LYS A 69 -4.83 -10.20 4.36
C LYS A 69 -3.57 -10.15 3.48
N GLU A 70 -2.55 -9.40 3.87
CA GLU A 70 -1.27 -9.40 3.16
C GLU A 70 -0.62 -10.80 3.18
N THR A 71 -0.89 -11.60 4.22
CA THR A 71 -0.47 -13.01 4.29
C THR A 71 -1.21 -13.95 3.34
N SER A 72 -2.34 -13.56 2.74
CA SER A 72 -3.13 -14.41 1.84
C SER A 72 -3.11 -13.98 0.37
N GLY A 73 -2.32 -12.96 -0.01
CA GLY A 73 -2.16 -12.53 -1.40
C GLY A 73 -3.41 -11.92 -2.07
N LEU A 74 -4.49 -11.70 -1.32
CA LEU A 74 -5.75 -11.16 -1.82
C LEU A 74 -5.78 -9.65 -1.60
N LEU A 75 -5.38 -8.89 -2.63
CA LEU A 75 -5.59 -7.44 -2.68
C LEU A 75 -7.10 -7.15 -2.63
N SER A 76 -7.49 -6.08 -1.92
CA SER A 76 -8.87 -5.58 -2.03
C SER A 76 -9.14 -5.17 -3.49
N PRO A 77 -10.26 -5.60 -4.09
CA PRO A 77 -10.60 -5.18 -5.43
C PRO A 77 -10.70 -3.66 -5.47
N VAL A 78 -10.07 -3.10 -6.49
CA VAL A 78 -10.16 -1.69 -6.84
C VAL A 78 -10.82 -1.61 -8.20
N ASN A 79 -11.68 -0.62 -8.42
CA ASN A 79 -12.22 -0.40 -9.76
C ASN A 79 -11.10 0.07 -10.72
N ALA A 80 -11.42 0.26 -12.01
CA ALA A 80 -10.48 0.74 -13.02
C ALA A 80 -9.84 2.11 -12.67
N GLU A 81 -10.41 2.83 -11.70
CA GLU A 81 -9.99 4.15 -11.22
C GLU A 81 -9.20 4.06 -9.91
N GLY A 82 -8.98 2.86 -9.36
CA GLY A 82 -8.21 2.65 -8.13
C GLY A 82 -9.01 2.83 -6.84
N HIS A 83 -10.32 3.03 -6.92
CA HIS A 83 -11.17 3.17 -5.73
C HIS A 83 -11.47 1.81 -5.09
N CYS A 84 -11.34 1.76 -3.77
CA CYS A 84 -11.76 0.59 -3.00
C CYS A 84 -13.28 0.45 -3.09
N ILE A 85 -13.73 -0.62 -3.74
CA ILE A 85 -15.15 -0.97 -3.87
C ILE A 85 -15.62 -1.89 -2.75
N ASP A 86 -14.84 -2.00 -1.66
CA ASP A 86 -15.19 -2.77 -0.46
C ASP A 86 -15.61 -1.86 0.71
N PHE A 87 -16.57 -2.33 1.52
CA PHE A 87 -16.75 -1.83 2.89
C PHE A 87 -16.90 -2.96 3.90
N SER A 88 -16.71 -2.64 5.18
CA SER A 88 -16.82 -3.59 6.28
C SER A 88 -17.92 -3.15 7.24
N VAL A 89 -18.80 -4.07 7.59
CA VAL A 89 -19.73 -3.94 8.71
C VAL A 89 -19.17 -4.74 9.88
N PHE A 90 -18.98 -4.06 11.00
CA PHE A 90 -18.54 -4.65 12.25
C PHE A 90 -19.78 -4.92 13.10
N CYS A 91 -20.02 -6.21 13.35
CA CYS A 91 -21.14 -6.67 14.12
C CYS A 91 -20.62 -7.31 15.41
N LYS A 92 -21.09 -6.84 16.56
CA LYS A 92 -20.88 -7.57 17.80
C LYS A 92 -21.97 -8.64 17.91
N PHE A 93 -21.70 -9.78 17.27
CA PHE A 93 -22.57 -10.92 17.39
C PHE A 93 -22.10 -11.84 18.52
N THR A 94 -22.77 -11.78 19.66
CA THR A 94 -22.73 -12.86 20.64
C THR A 94 -23.69 -13.94 20.18
N ARG A 95 -23.15 -15.00 19.59
CA ARG A 95 -23.87 -16.26 19.41
C ARG A 95 -24.43 -16.70 20.77
N LYS A 96 -25.72 -17.08 20.85
CA LYS A 96 -26.33 -17.58 22.11
C LYS A 96 -25.54 -18.77 22.68
N ASP A 97 -24.92 -19.56 21.81
CA ASP A 97 -24.04 -20.69 22.12
C ASP A 97 -22.59 -20.30 22.46
N GLN A 98 -22.18 -19.04 22.25
CA GLN A 98 -20.83 -18.54 22.52
C GLN A 98 -20.86 -17.11 23.09
N PRO A 99 -21.19 -16.93 24.39
CA PRO A 99 -21.29 -15.61 25.03
C PRO A 99 -19.96 -14.84 25.09
N ASN A 100 -18.83 -15.50 24.84
CA ASN A 100 -17.49 -14.90 24.77
C ASN A 100 -16.95 -14.81 23.33
N ALA A 101 -17.81 -14.92 22.30
CA ALA A 101 -17.39 -14.82 20.91
C ALA A 101 -16.84 -13.42 20.59
N ARG A 102 -15.73 -13.38 19.85
CA ARG A 102 -15.19 -12.12 19.32
C ARG A 102 -16.19 -11.49 18.34
N PRO A 103 -16.21 -10.16 18.21
CA PRO A 103 -17.01 -9.47 17.20
C PRO A 103 -16.77 -10.08 15.82
N SER A 104 -17.85 -10.33 15.08
CA SER A 104 -17.82 -10.85 13.72
C SER A 104 -17.71 -9.68 12.74
N GLN A 105 -16.87 -9.82 11.72
CA GLN A 105 -16.73 -8.81 10.68
C GLN A 105 -17.33 -9.35 9.39
N ILE A 106 -18.33 -8.65 8.86
CA ILE A 106 -18.91 -8.95 7.55
C ILE A 106 -18.32 -7.95 6.57
N ASN A 107 -17.59 -8.45 5.58
CA ASN A 107 -17.04 -7.61 4.52
C ASN A 107 -17.94 -7.70 3.31
N PHE A 108 -18.22 -6.57 2.70
CA PHE A 108 -18.98 -6.47 1.48
C PHE A 108 -18.05 -6.02 0.37
N THR A 109 -18.18 -6.67 -0.78
CA THR A 109 -17.44 -6.34 -1.99
C THR A 109 -18.45 -6.00 -3.08
N PHE A 110 -18.34 -4.79 -3.62
CA PHE A 110 -19.21 -4.30 -4.69
C PHE A 110 -18.45 -4.30 -5.99
N GLU A 111 -19.16 -4.43 -7.10
CA GLU A 111 -18.56 -4.30 -8.43
C GLU A 111 -18.48 -2.83 -8.87
N ASP A 112 -19.31 -1.98 -8.25
CA ASP A 112 -19.50 -0.59 -8.63
C ASP A 112 -19.61 0.33 -7.39
N GLU A 113 -19.06 1.53 -7.52
CA GLU A 113 -19.01 2.53 -6.45
C GLU A 113 -20.39 3.16 -6.16
N VAL A 114 -21.22 3.36 -7.18
CA VAL A 114 -22.57 3.89 -7.00
C VAL A 114 -23.38 2.89 -6.18
N ILE A 115 -23.32 1.61 -6.54
CA ILE A 115 -23.95 0.52 -5.78
C ILE A 115 -23.45 0.52 -4.33
N ARG A 116 -22.13 0.56 -4.12
CA ARG A 116 -21.52 0.63 -2.77
C ARG A 116 -22.09 1.79 -1.95
N ASN A 117 -22.11 3.01 -2.51
CA ASN A 117 -22.56 4.20 -1.81
C ASN A 117 -24.05 4.15 -1.48
N THR A 118 -24.87 3.64 -2.39
CA THR A 118 -26.29 3.39 -2.15
C THR A 118 -26.49 2.41 -1.00
N TRP A 119 -25.74 1.31 -0.98
CA TRP A 119 -25.78 0.34 0.11
C TRP A 119 -25.38 0.94 1.45
N VAL A 120 -24.27 1.69 1.52
CA VAL A 120 -23.83 2.36 2.75
C VAL A 120 -24.90 3.32 3.25
N ALA A 121 -25.49 4.14 2.38
CA ALA A 121 -26.54 5.08 2.74
C ALA A 121 -27.81 4.38 3.27
N GLN A 122 -28.17 3.23 2.70
CA GLN A 122 -29.35 2.46 3.13
C GLN A 122 -29.12 1.73 4.45
N ILE A 123 -27.94 1.14 4.67
CA ILE A 123 -27.65 0.55 5.98
C ILE A 123 -27.58 1.67 7.04
N ALA A 124 -26.99 2.82 6.70
CA ALA A 124 -26.92 3.99 7.59
C ALA A 124 -28.31 4.51 8.01
N SER A 125 -29.28 4.54 7.09
CA SER A 125 -30.65 4.96 7.42
C SER A 125 -31.36 3.99 8.36
N VAL A 126 -30.94 2.73 8.37
CA VAL A 126 -31.46 1.67 9.25
C VAL A 126 -30.80 1.68 10.63
N VAL A 127 -29.47 1.75 10.70
CA VAL A 127 -28.73 1.61 11.97
C VAL A 127 -28.45 2.94 12.68
N GLY A 128 -28.72 4.06 12.00
CA GLY A 128 -28.44 5.41 12.46
C GLY A 128 -27.10 5.96 11.95
N PRO A 129 -27.02 7.25 11.62
CA PRO A 129 -25.83 7.87 11.04
C PRO A 129 -24.62 7.84 11.97
N ASP A 130 -24.83 7.84 13.29
CA ASP A 130 -23.75 7.85 14.30
C ASP A 130 -22.90 6.57 14.28
N ARG A 131 -23.42 5.48 13.70
CA ARG A 131 -22.71 4.21 13.57
C ARG A 131 -21.93 4.11 12.26
N VAL A 132 -21.98 5.11 11.40
CA VAL A 132 -21.23 5.18 10.16
C VAL A 132 -19.96 5.98 10.40
N LYS A 133 -18.81 5.31 10.31
CA LYS A 133 -17.56 6.05 10.28
C LYS A 133 -17.43 6.73 8.92
N PRO A 134 -16.98 7.99 8.91
CA PRO A 134 -16.76 8.71 7.66
C PRO A 134 -15.86 7.91 6.72
N LEU A 135 -16.22 7.94 5.44
CA LEU A 135 -15.31 7.54 4.37
C LEU A 135 -13.99 8.29 4.59
N MET A 136 -12.85 7.58 4.53
CA MET A 136 -11.53 8.22 4.58
C MET A 136 -11.55 9.40 3.59
N GLY A 137 -11.63 10.62 4.12
CA GLY A 137 -12.00 11.84 3.38
C GLY A 137 -12.82 12.83 4.22
N ASP A 138 -13.68 12.36 5.13
CA ASP A 138 -14.49 13.22 6.04
C ASP A 138 -14.01 13.07 7.49
N SER A 139 -12.77 13.43 7.82
CA SER A 139 -12.34 13.42 9.24
C SER A 139 -12.87 14.67 9.97
N PRO A 140 -13.67 14.55 11.04
CA PRO A 140 -13.75 15.58 12.06
C PRO A 140 -12.49 15.42 12.93
N THR A 141 -11.39 16.07 12.53
CA THR A 141 -10.21 16.12 13.40
C THR A 141 -10.52 17.04 14.57
N ALA A 142 -10.48 16.46 15.77
CA ALA A 142 -10.49 17.19 17.03
C ALA A 142 -9.33 18.19 17.08
N ALA A 143 -9.65 19.45 16.81
CA ALA A 143 -9.00 20.61 17.40
C ALA A 143 -10.13 21.52 17.88
N GLY A 144 -10.21 21.73 19.19
CA GLY A 144 -11.11 22.72 19.76
C GLY A 144 -10.79 24.08 19.15
N GLY A 145 -11.78 24.66 18.47
CA GLY A 145 -11.67 25.94 17.78
C GLY A 145 -12.99 26.26 17.11
N ALA A 146 -13.97 26.69 17.89
CA ALA A 146 -15.20 27.27 17.36
C ALA A 146 -14.90 28.67 16.81
N VAL A 147 -14.80 28.82 15.49
CA VAL A 147 -15.15 29.98 14.62
C VAL A 147 -15.06 29.41 13.20
N GLY A 148 -15.96 29.51 12.24
CA GLY A 148 -17.12 30.34 11.98
C GLY A 148 -17.57 29.98 10.56
N SER A 149 -18.81 30.33 10.24
CA SER A 149 -19.51 30.09 8.98
C SER A 149 -18.74 30.46 7.70
N SER A 150 -19.17 29.82 6.60
CA SER A 150 -18.92 30.12 5.18
C SER A 150 -17.58 29.66 4.56
N GLY A 151 -17.67 28.55 3.83
CA GLY A 151 -16.63 28.07 2.92
C GLY A 151 -16.88 26.61 2.60
N GLN A 152 -17.57 26.32 1.49
CA GLN A 152 -17.70 24.96 0.95
C GLN A 152 -16.30 24.34 0.80
N LEU A 153 -15.92 23.44 1.71
CA LEU A 153 -14.79 22.54 1.52
C LEU A 153 -15.26 21.47 0.54
N TYR A 154 -15.15 21.78 -0.75
CA TYR A 154 -15.40 20.85 -1.84
C TYR A 154 -14.56 19.59 -1.65
N LYS A 155 -15.20 18.42 -1.65
CA LYS A 155 -14.53 17.14 -1.79
C LYS A 155 -13.84 17.12 -3.15
N GLN A 156 -12.53 17.36 -3.15
CA GLN A 156 -11.73 17.24 -4.35
C GLN A 156 -11.18 15.81 -4.46
N ILE A 157 -11.56 15.11 -5.52
CA ILE A 157 -11.10 13.75 -5.78
C ILE A 157 -9.79 13.86 -6.57
N LEU A 158 -8.69 13.33 -6.02
CA LEU A 158 -7.43 13.15 -6.74
C LEU A 158 -7.41 11.79 -7.44
N ASN A 159 -7.60 11.76 -8.75
CA ASN A 159 -7.30 10.56 -9.54
C ASN A 159 -5.89 10.66 -10.11
N LEU A 160 -5.02 9.72 -9.71
CA LEU A 160 -3.61 9.73 -10.07
C LEU A 160 -3.36 8.75 -11.23
N LYS A 161 -2.88 9.26 -12.37
CA LYS A 161 -2.41 8.46 -13.49
C LYS A 161 -0.91 8.65 -13.66
N LEU A 162 -0.16 7.56 -13.52
CA LEU A 162 1.28 7.57 -13.75
C LEU A 162 1.57 7.67 -15.25
N ASN A 163 2.34 8.69 -15.66
CA ASN A 163 2.87 8.81 -17.01
C ASN A 163 4.40 8.78 -16.92
N THR A 164 5.01 7.64 -17.25
CA THR A 164 6.47 7.50 -17.19
C THR A 164 7.10 8.14 -18.43
N SER A 165 7.74 9.29 -18.26
CA SER A 165 8.51 9.99 -19.30
C SER A 165 9.95 10.22 -18.84
N ARG A 166 10.74 9.13 -18.78
CA ARG A 166 12.18 9.21 -18.44
C ARG A 166 12.95 10.04 -19.45
N GLY A 167 13.85 10.90 -18.97
CA GLY A 167 14.79 11.65 -19.81
C GLY A 167 14.22 12.93 -20.44
N GLN A 168 12.97 13.29 -20.13
CA GLN A 168 12.46 14.62 -20.45
C GLN A 168 13.07 15.67 -19.52
N LYS A 169 13.31 16.87 -20.05
CA LYS A 169 13.64 18.04 -19.23
C LYS A 169 12.36 18.78 -18.89
N ASP A 170 12.25 19.24 -17.66
CA ASP A 170 11.20 20.15 -17.27
C ASP A 170 11.33 21.44 -18.09
N PRO A 171 10.31 21.85 -18.87
CA PRO A 171 10.39 23.07 -19.66
C PRO A 171 10.49 24.33 -18.79
N ALA A 172 10.04 24.30 -17.54
CA ALA A 172 10.08 25.45 -16.64
C ALA A 172 11.43 25.61 -15.92
N THR A 173 12.05 24.51 -15.50
CA THR A 173 13.30 24.56 -14.70
C THR A 173 14.54 24.12 -15.49
N GLY A 174 14.37 23.48 -16.65
CA GLY A 174 15.44 22.85 -17.42
C GLY A 174 16.00 21.56 -16.78
N GLU A 175 15.48 21.16 -15.62
CA GLU A 175 15.95 20.02 -14.85
C GLU A 175 15.46 18.70 -15.47
N SER A 176 16.29 17.67 -15.48
CA SER A 176 15.86 16.34 -15.92
C SER A 176 14.76 15.81 -14.99
N LEU A 177 13.68 15.28 -15.57
CA LEU A 177 12.57 14.67 -14.85
C LEU A 177 12.82 13.19 -14.62
N LEU A 178 12.46 12.74 -13.42
CA LEU A 178 12.37 11.31 -13.12
C LEU A 178 11.12 10.72 -13.80
N PHE A 179 9.97 11.39 -13.64
CA PHE A 179 8.69 11.10 -14.31
C PHE A 179 7.70 12.26 -14.10
N SER A 180 6.54 12.21 -14.77
CA SER A 180 5.40 13.05 -14.44
C SER A 180 4.16 12.23 -14.05
N VAL A 181 3.28 12.82 -13.26
CA VAL A 181 2.02 12.20 -12.83
C VAL A 181 0.91 13.11 -13.30
N GLY A 182 -0.01 12.58 -14.10
CA GLY A 182 -1.26 13.25 -14.40
C GLY A 182 -2.18 13.13 -13.19
N VAL A 183 -2.48 14.26 -12.56
CA VAL A 183 -3.36 14.34 -11.40
C VAL A 183 -4.65 15.00 -11.86
N LYS A 184 -5.75 14.22 -11.88
CA LYS A 184 -7.05 14.80 -12.16
C LYS A 184 -7.63 15.37 -10.87
N ILE A 185 -8.03 16.63 -10.93
CA ILE A 185 -8.65 17.38 -9.84
C ILE A 185 -10.08 17.69 -10.29
N GLY A 186 -11.05 17.16 -9.54
CA GLY A 186 -12.46 17.47 -9.74
C GLY A 186 -13.03 18.19 -8.53
N ARG A 187 -13.96 19.12 -8.73
CA ARG A 187 -14.66 19.87 -7.67
C ARG A 187 -15.96 19.18 -7.20
N GLY A 188 -16.05 17.86 -7.36
CA GLY A 188 -17.18 17.05 -6.90
C GLY A 188 -17.55 15.93 -7.86
N THR A 189 -18.53 15.11 -7.48
CA THR A 189 -19.07 14.04 -8.34
C THR A 189 -19.85 14.65 -9.51
N GLY A 190 -19.33 14.51 -10.73
CA GLY A 190 -20.00 14.96 -11.96
C GLY A 190 -19.52 16.29 -12.55
N GLU A 191 -18.56 16.97 -11.90
CA GLU A 191 -17.94 18.18 -12.46
C GLU A 191 -16.79 17.84 -13.42
N GLN A 192 -16.47 18.77 -14.33
CA GLN A 192 -15.32 18.64 -15.23
C GLN A 192 -14.04 18.44 -14.41
N GLN A 193 -13.32 17.36 -14.72
CA GLN A 193 -12.02 17.08 -14.11
C GLN A 193 -10.93 17.78 -14.90
N GLU A 194 -10.16 18.64 -14.24
CA GLU A 194 -8.95 19.22 -14.83
C GLU A 194 -7.78 18.30 -14.56
N THR A 195 -6.96 18.02 -15.59
CA THR A 195 -5.75 17.21 -15.42
C THR A 195 -4.56 18.14 -15.26
N HIS A 196 -3.96 18.11 -14.08
CA HIS A 196 -2.74 18.85 -13.75
C HIS A 196 -1.55 17.91 -13.81
N GLU A 197 -0.45 18.37 -14.38
CA GLU A 197 0.77 17.59 -14.44
C GLU A 197 1.65 17.88 -13.23
N LEU A 198 1.89 16.87 -12.41
CA LEU A 198 2.87 16.92 -11.33
C LEU A 198 4.19 16.37 -11.85
N ARG A 199 5.21 17.22 -11.92
CA ARG A 199 6.55 16.87 -12.42
C ARG A 199 7.47 16.52 -11.26
N ILE A 200 8.12 15.37 -11.34
CA ILE A 200 9.01 14.87 -10.30
C ILE A 200 10.46 15.01 -10.80
N PRO A 201 11.28 15.87 -10.19
CA PRO A 201 12.67 16.06 -10.60
C PRO A 201 13.55 14.83 -10.33
N SER A 202 14.52 14.59 -11.22
CA SER A 202 15.54 13.54 -11.05
C SER A 202 16.53 13.81 -9.91
N SER A 203 16.61 15.05 -9.40
CA SER A 203 17.40 15.37 -8.20
C SER A 203 16.83 14.80 -6.89
N ILE A 204 15.60 14.27 -6.91
CA ILE A 204 15.04 13.57 -5.76
C ILE A 204 15.72 12.20 -5.63
N LYS A 205 16.68 12.13 -4.72
CA LYS A 205 17.48 10.94 -4.41
C LYS A 205 16.86 10.13 -3.27
N PRO A 206 17.19 8.83 -3.13
CA PRO A 206 16.72 7.98 -2.03
C PRO A 206 16.97 8.58 -0.64
N GLU A 207 18.07 9.30 -0.46
CA GLU A 207 18.50 9.97 0.78
C GLU A 207 17.64 11.19 1.17
N ASN A 208 17.10 11.93 0.20
CA ASN A 208 16.32 13.14 0.45
C ASN A 208 14.82 13.01 0.08
N LYS A 209 14.40 11.84 -0.43
CA LYS A 209 13.03 11.59 -0.92
C LYS A 209 11.95 11.96 0.06
N GLY A 210 12.15 11.69 1.35
CA GLY A 210 11.15 11.94 2.38
C GLY A 210 10.79 13.43 2.51
N LYS A 211 11.80 14.30 2.52
CA LYS A 211 11.63 15.76 2.63
C LYS A 211 11.17 16.34 1.29
N LYS A 212 11.83 15.98 0.19
CA LYS A 212 11.55 16.52 -1.15
C LYS A 212 10.17 16.12 -1.68
N CYS A 213 9.72 14.88 -1.48
CA CYS A 213 8.37 14.48 -1.88
C CYS A 213 7.29 15.22 -1.07
N LYS A 214 7.57 15.55 0.19
CA LYS A 214 6.63 16.30 1.05
C LYS A 214 6.53 17.76 0.61
N GLU A 215 7.68 18.39 0.35
CA GLU A 215 7.74 19.75 -0.22
C GLU A 215 6.97 19.81 -1.55
N LEU A 216 7.21 18.84 -2.44
CA LEU A 216 6.56 18.75 -3.75
C LEU A 216 5.04 18.54 -3.63
N ALA A 217 4.59 17.63 -2.76
CA ALA A 217 3.16 17.41 -2.53
C ALA A 217 2.47 18.66 -1.98
N ASN A 218 3.09 19.34 -1.00
CA ASN A 218 2.55 20.56 -0.42
C ASN A 218 2.49 21.70 -1.44
N ALA A 219 3.54 21.88 -2.25
CA ALA A 219 3.57 22.88 -3.30
C ALA A 219 2.44 22.64 -4.32
N PHE A 220 2.30 21.40 -4.79
CA PHE A 220 1.25 21.03 -5.73
C PHE A 220 -0.16 21.26 -5.16
N VAL A 221 -0.40 20.88 -3.90
CA VAL A 221 -1.69 21.09 -3.23
C VAL A 221 -2.02 22.58 -3.14
N ASN A 222 -1.05 23.41 -2.76
CA ASN A 222 -1.26 24.85 -2.62
C ASN A 222 -1.47 25.54 -3.97
N GLU A 223 -0.67 25.19 -4.98
CA GLU A 223 -0.73 25.78 -6.33
C GLU A 223 -2.06 25.50 -7.03
N ASN A 224 -2.60 24.29 -6.85
CA ASN A 224 -3.80 23.85 -7.56
C ASN A 224 -5.08 23.95 -6.70
N GLY A 225 -5.01 24.64 -5.56
CA GLY A 225 -6.16 24.85 -4.67
C GLY A 225 -6.77 23.56 -4.13
N VAL A 226 -5.93 22.53 -3.93
CA VAL A 226 -6.34 21.24 -3.40
C VAL A 226 -6.54 21.31 -1.88
N SER A 227 -7.48 20.53 -1.37
CA SER A 227 -7.66 20.40 0.08
C SER A 227 -6.34 19.98 0.76
N PRO A 228 -5.91 20.68 1.84
CA PRO A 228 -4.72 20.29 2.60
C PRO A 228 -4.74 18.85 3.12
N ALA A 229 -5.92 18.25 3.30
CA ALA A 229 -6.08 16.86 3.70
C ALA A 229 -5.47 15.87 2.69
N GLU A 230 -5.43 16.24 1.41
CA GLU A 230 -4.90 15.43 0.32
C GLU A 230 -3.36 15.45 0.21
N SER A 231 -2.70 16.37 0.93
CA SER A 231 -1.24 16.47 0.95
C SER A 231 -0.56 15.20 1.43
N VAL A 232 -1.12 14.52 2.45
CA VAL A 232 -0.54 13.32 3.05
C VAL A 232 -0.68 12.10 2.13
N PRO A 233 -1.87 11.78 1.58
CA PRO A 233 -2.02 10.75 0.56
C PRO A 233 -1.12 10.98 -0.66
N LEU A 234 -1.09 12.20 -1.22
CA LEU A 234 -0.27 12.54 -2.37
C LEU A 234 1.23 12.36 -2.07
N TYR A 235 1.69 12.86 -0.92
CA TYR A 235 3.06 12.65 -0.44
C TYR A 235 3.43 11.15 -0.38
N ARG A 236 2.55 10.32 0.19
CA ARG A 236 2.79 8.87 0.32
C ARG A 236 2.87 8.19 -1.05
N TYR A 237 2.00 8.58 -1.97
CA TYR A 237 2.03 8.10 -3.35
C TYR A 237 3.34 8.49 -4.03
N LEU A 238 3.71 9.77 -4.04
CA LEU A 238 4.95 10.26 -4.65
C LEU A 238 6.17 9.55 -4.09
N ARG A 239 6.25 9.38 -2.77
CA ARG A 239 7.35 8.65 -2.14
C ARG A 239 7.46 7.21 -2.65
N THR A 240 6.33 6.54 -2.87
CA THR A 240 6.28 5.15 -3.36
C THR A 240 6.72 5.09 -4.83
N VAL A 241 6.25 6.01 -5.66
CA VAL A 241 6.64 6.05 -7.08
C VAL A 241 8.11 6.40 -7.25
N VAL A 242 8.62 7.43 -6.54
CA VAL A 242 10.06 7.78 -6.54
C VAL A 242 10.91 6.58 -6.11
N GLN A 243 10.49 5.86 -5.08
CA GLN A 243 11.20 4.66 -4.63
C GLN A 243 11.18 3.54 -5.67
N ARG A 244 10.06 3.33 -6.36
CA ARG A 244 9.94 2.33 -7.43
C ARG A 244 10.82 2.69 -8.63
N GLU A 245 10.81 3.95 -9.06
CA GLU A 245 11.56 4.39 -10.24
C GLU A 245 13.07 4.43 -10.02
N SER A 246 13.52 4.74 -8.80
CA SER A 246 14.94 4.67 -8.41
C SER A 246 15.45 3.25 -8.15
N LEU A 247 14.56 2.27 -8.00
CA LEU A 247 14.94 0.90 -7.61
C LEU A 247 15.90 0.23 -8.60
N PRO A 248 15.70 0.30 -9.94
CA PRO A 248 16.61 -0.33 -10.90
C PRO A 248 18.04 0.21 -10.78
N GLU A 249 18.22 1.53 -10.69
CA GLU A 249 19.55 2.15 -10.57
C GLU A 249 20.26 1.76 -9.26
N VAL A 250 19.50 1.70 -8.16
CA VAL A 250 20.00 1.23 -6.86
C VAL A 250 20.40 -0.25 -6.94
N VAL A 251 19.57 -1.09 -7.56
CA VAL A 251 19.87 -2.52 -7.75
C VAL A 251 21.11 -2.71 -8.61
N ASP A 252 21.23 -1.99 -9.73
CA ASP A 252 22.40 -2.04 -10.61
C ASP A 252 23.68 -1.64 -9.88
N SER A 253 23.62 -0.59 -9.05
CA SER A 253 24.74 -0.20 -8.19
C SER A 253 25.13 -1.31 -7.21
N ILE A 254 24.17 -1.97 -6.56
CA ILE A 254 24.45 -3.05 -5.61
C ILE A 254 25.00 -4.29 -6.33
N VAL A 255 24.48 -4.62 -7.51
CA VAL A 255 24.99 -5.72 -8.33
C VAL A 255 26.42 -5.44 -8.80
N LYS A 256 26.74 -4.18 -9.10
CA LYS A 256 28.12 -3.75 -9.39
C LYS A 256 29.01 -3.96 -8.17
N ASP A 257 28.62 -3.50 -6.99
CA ASP A 257 29.35 -3.72 -5.73
C ASP A 257 29.60 -5.22 -5.50
N LEU A 258 28.58 -6.07 -5.68
CA LEU A 258 28.69 -7.53 -5.57
C LEU A 258 29.76 -8.13 -6.49
N ARG A 259 29.83 -7.66 -7.74
CA ARG A 259 30.84 -8.12 -8.71
C ARG A 259 32.24 -7.66 -8.31
N GLU A 260 32.37 -6.43 -7.83
CA GLU A 260 33.64 -5.88 -7.36
C GLU A 260 34.16 -6.60 -6.11
N PHE A 261 33.26 -7.15 -5.28
CA PHE A 261 33.61 -7.94 -4.09
C PHE A 261 33.79 -9.44 -4.39
N ALA A 262 33.68 -9.87 -5.64
CA ALA A 262 34.00 -11.24 -6.02
C ALA A 262 35.50 -11.49 -5.89
N PHE A 263 35.87 -12.65 -5.34
CA PHE A 263 37.27 -13.00 -5.06
C PHE A 263 38.15 -12.91 -6.31
N ALA A 264 37.70 -13.43 -7.45
CA ALA A 264 38.44 -13.37 -8.71
C ALA A 264 38.72 -11.92 -9.17
N GLU A 265 37.76 -11.03 -8.98
CA GLU A 265 37.85 -9.61 -9.35
C GLU A 265 38.75 -8.82 -8.39
N LYS A 266 38.64 -9.06 -7.07
CA LYS A 266 39.57 -8.45 -6.10
C LYS A 266 40.99 -8.98 -6.28
N ARG A 267 41.18 -10.28 -6.46
CA ARG A 267 42.50 -10.88 -6.58
C ARG A 267 43.25 -10.41 -7.82
N SER A 268 42.57 -10.14 -8.93
CA SER A 268 43.20 -9.58 -10.15
C SER A 268 43.71 -8.15 -9.96
N LYS A 269 43.17 -7.41 -8.99
CA LYS A 269 43.56 -6.02 -8.64
C LYS A 269 44.49 -5.94 -7.43
N ALA A 270 44.59 -7.01 -6.65
CA ALA A 270 45.42 -7.10 -5.45
C ALA A 270 46.92 -7.13 -5.80
N PRO A 271 47.80 -6.57 -4.96
CA PRO A 271 49.24 -6.72 -5.11
C PRO A 271 49.64 -8.21 -5.11
N PRO A 272 50.66 -8.62 -5.89
CA PRO A 272 51.09 -10.02 -5.94
C PRO A 272 51.47 -10.60 -4.57
N GLN A 273 51.97 -9.77 -3.66
CA GLN A 273 52.40 -10.17 -2.32
C GLN A 273 51.26 -10.37 -1.32
N GLU A 274 50.05 -9.88 -1.59
CA GLU A 274 48.91 -10.06 -0.71
C GLU A 274 48.49 -11.54 -0.73
N SER A 275 48.26 -12.14 0.44
CA SER A 275 47.89 -13.54 0.50
C SER A 275 46.45 -13.75 0.02
N ASP A 276 46.13 -14.94 -0.50
CA ASP A 276 44.75 -15.24 -0.91
C ASP A 276 43.79 -15.15 0.30
N ASP A 277 44.25 -15.47 1.52
CA ASP A 277 43.45 -15.35 2.75
C ASP A 277 43.09 -13.90 3.06
N ASP A 278 44.06 -12.97 2.97
CA ASP A 278 43.82 -11.55 3.22
C ASP A 278 42.81 -10.99 2.20
N VAL A 279 42.94 -11.39 0.92
CA VAL A 279 42.01 -10.99 -0.14
C VAL A 279 40.59 -11.52 0.15
N LEU A 280 40.46 -12.76 0.63
CA LEU A 280 39.16 -13.35 0.98
C LEU A 280 38.51 -12.67 2.18
N GLU A 281 39.30 -12.40 3.22
CA GLU A 281 38.83 -11.70 4.40
C GLU A 281 38.30 -10.31 4.00
N SER A 282 39.07 -9.60 3.16
CA SER A 282 38.70 -8.31 2.59
C SER A 282 37.42 -8.38 1.74
N CYS A 283 37.25 -9.41 0.89
CA CYS A 283 36.01 -9.64 0.14
C CYS A 283 34.80 -9.86 1.07
N ASN A 284 34.96 -10.71 2.07
CA ASN A 284 33.87 -11.08 2.97
C ASN A 284 33.45 -9.92 3.89
N ALA A 285 34.42 -9.11 4.33
CA ALA A 285 34.17 -7.88 5.09
C ALA A 285 33.36 -6.86 4.28
N ASP A 286 33.72 -6.64 3.01
CA ASP A 286 32.96 -5.74 2.13
C ASP A 286 31.53 -6.25 1.87
N LEU A 287 31.36 -7.57 1.70
CA LEU A 287 30.04 -8.19 1.56
C LEU A 287 29.18 -8.03 2.83
N ASP A 288 29.78 -8.09 4.03
CA ASP A 288 29.08 -7.81 5.29
C ASP A 288 28.71 -6.33 5.45
N ALA A 289 29.62 -5.44 5.07
CA ALA A 289 29.34 -4.01 5.03
C ALA A 289 28.20 -3.70 4.07
N LEU A 290 28.20 -4.29 2.87
CA LEU A 290 27.13 -4.16 1.89
C LEU A 290 25.80 -4.68 2.44
N ARG A 291 25.80 -5.87 3.07
CA ARG A 291 24.60 -6.45 3.69
C ARG A 291 24.00 -5.51 4.73
N THR A 292 24.84 -4.87 5.54
CA THR A 292 24.43 -3.91 6.56
C THR A 292 23.88 -2.63 5.95
N ALA A 293 24.45 -2.18 4.82
CA ALA A 293 24.04 -0.98 4.11
C ALA A 293 22.79 -1.17 3.22
N LEU A 294 22.45 -2.41 2.83
CA LEU A 294 21.33 -2.72 1.93
C LEU A 294 20.02 -2.00 2.28
N PRO A 295 19.54 -2.01 3.55
CA PRO A 295 18.29 -1.34 3.89
C PRO A 295 18.35 0.16 3.57
N ILE A 296 19.46 0.81 3.91
CA ILE A 296 19.64 2.24 3.69
C ILE A 296 19.72 2.54 2.19
N LYS A 297 20.48 1.74 1.42
CA LYS A 297 20.58 1.88 -0.05
C LYS A 297 19.22 1.74 -0.74
N LEU A 298 18.37 0.82 -0.28
CA LEU A 298 17.00 0.64 -0.76
C LEU A 298 16.02 1.70 -0.22
N GLY A 299 16.51 2.67 0.54
CA GLY A 299 15.74 3.78 1.11
C GLY A 299 14.77 3.34 2.20
N LEU A 300 15.16 2.33 2.99
CA LEU A 300 14.48 1.88 4.20
C LEU A 300 15.00 2.68 5.39
N SER A 301 14.07 3.13 6.24
CA SER A 301 14.41 3.97 7.40
C SER A 301 15.10 3.21 8.53
N LYS A 302 15.00 1.87 8.55
CA LYS A 302 15.64 1.01 9.55
C LYS A 302 15.99 -0.33 8.90
N ALA A 303 17.14 -0.89 9.27
CA ALA A 303 17.40 -2.30 9.02
C ALA A 303 16.37 -3.14 9.79
N PRO A 304 15.82 -4.22 9.19
CA PRO A 304 15.00 -5.14 9.96
C PRO A 304 15.85 -5.76 11.09
N PRO A 305 15.26 -6.03 12.26
CA PRO A 305 15.95 -6.78 13.31
C PRO A 305 16.48 -8.10 12.74
N SER A 306 17.72 -8.45 13.08
CA SER A 306 18.35 -9.69 12.60
C SER A 306 17.39 -10.89 12.72
N GLY A 307 17.18 -11.59 11.60
CA GLY A 307 16.32 -12.78 11.54
C GLY A 307 14.82 -12.54 11.40
N LYS A 308 14.34 -11.28 11.30
CA LYS A 308 12.92 -11.00 11.02
C LYS A 308 12.70 -10.63 9.55
N ALA A 309 11.64 -11.18 8.97
CA ALA A 309 11.12 -10.74 7.69
C ALA A 309 10.81 -9.24 7.75
N MET A 310 11.14 -8.54 6.68
CA MET A 310 10.94 -7.11 6.56
C MET A 310 9.44 -6.76 6.67
N ASP A 311 9.11 -5.82 7.56
CA ASP A 311 7.73 -5.37 7.78
C ASP A 311 7.20 -4.69 6.50
N SER A 312 5.93 -4.92 6.16
CA SER A 312 5.33 -4.55 4.87
C SER A 312 5.20 -3.03 4.65
N SER A 313 5.65 -2.22 5.61
CA SER A 313 5.59 -0.76 5.61
C SER A 313 6.32 -0.06 4.46
N HIS A 314 7.16 -0.78 3.70
CA HIS A 314 7.96 -0.26 2.60
C HIS A 314 7.58 -0.80 1.22
N GLY A 315 6.45 -1.52 1.13
CA GLY A 315 5.90 -2.07 -0.10
C GLY A 315 6.49 -3.44 -0.46
N PRO A 316 5.67 -4.37 -0.99
CA PRO A 316 6.07 -5.76 -1.23
C PRO A 316 7.23 -5.90 -2.22
N ALA A 317 7.33 -5.02 -3.22
CA ALA A 317 8.41 -5.06 -4.21
C ALA A 317 9.79 -4.82 -3.59
N VAL A 318 9.91 -3.86 -2.66
CA VAL A 318 11.20 -3.53 -2.03
C VAL A 318 11.63 -4.65 -1.08
N ALA A 319 10.68 -5.28 -0.39
CA ALA A 319 10.96 -6.43 0.46
C ALA A 319 11.50 -7.63 -0.36
N LEU A 320 10.88 -7.93 -1.51
CA LEU A 320 11.35 -8.99 -2.41
C LEU A 320 12.75 -8.71 -2.94
N VAL A 321 13.02 -7.46 -3.37
CA VAL A 321 14.35 -7.07 -3.85
C VAL A 321 15.39 -7.14 -2.73
N TYR A 322 15.04 -6.72 -1.51
CA TYR A 322 15.92 -6.82 -0.36
C TYR A 322 16.34 -8.27 -0.07
N GLU A 323 15.38 -9.21 -0.01
CA GLU A 323 15.70 -10.61 0.26
C GLU A 323 16.51 -11.24 -0.89
N ALA A 324 16.18 -10.94 -2.15
CA ALA A 324 16.95 -11.44 -3.29
C ALA A 324 18.41 -10.94 -3.28
N LEU A 325 18.64 -9.67 -2.96
CA LEU A 325 19.99 -9.09 -2.86
C LEU A 325 20.75 -9.66 -1.66
N ARG A 326 20.08 -9.84 -0.53
CA ARG A 326 20.65 -10.49 0.66
C ARG A 326 21.10 -11.92 0.37
N GLU A 327 20.26 -12.71 -0.31
CA GLU A 327 20.60 -14.07 -0.74
C GLU A 327 21.77 -14.06 -1.73
N SER A 328 21.82 -13.06 -2.63
CA SER A 328 22.92 -12.90 -3.58
C SER A 328 24.25 -12.60 -2.88
N ILE A 329 24.26 -11.80 -1.81
CA ILE A 329 25.44 -11.60 -0.95
C ILE A 329 25.89 -12.92 -0.32
N ASP A 330 24.95 -13.69 0.25
CA ASP A 330 25.28 -14.98 0.89
C ASP A 330 25.85 -15.99 -0.12
N LYS A 331 25.29 -16.04 -1.33
CA LYS A 331 25.81 -16.84 -2.44
C LYS A 331 27.20 -16.39 -2.87
N GLN A 332 27.45 -15.09 -2.99
CA GLN A 332 28.75 -14.57 -3.38
C GLN A 332 29.84 -14.92 -2.35
N LYS A 333 29.52 -14.86 -1.05
CA LYS A 333 30.42 -15.35 0.01
C LYS A 333 30.76 -16.83 -0.15
N ALA A 334 29.75 -17.67 -0.42
CA ALA A 334 29.96 -19.09 -0.66
C ALA A 334 30.85 -19.35 -1.89
N ILE A 335 30.64 -18.59 -2.97
CA ILE A 335 31.48 -18.63 -4.18
C ILE A 335 32.92 -18.24 -3.86
N ASN A 336 33.14 -17.12 -3.15
CA ASN A 336 34.49 -16.67 -2.78
C ASN A 336 35.24 -17.74 -1.96
N ASN A 337 34.58 -18.34 -0.98
CA ASN A 337 35.15 -19.44 -0.18
C ASN A 337 35.47 -20.69 -1.02
N ALA A 338 34.62 -21.02 -2.00
CA ALA A 338 34.85 -22.15 -2.90
C ALA A 338 36.01 -21.89 -3.87
N SER A 339 36.13 -20.67 -4.41
CA SER A 339 37.22 -20.28 -5.31
C SER A 339 38.59 -20.47 -4.69
N ILE A 340 38.75 -20.12 -3.40
CA ILE A 340 40.02 -20.35 -2.69
C ILE A 340 40.34 -21.81 -2.50
N LYS A 341 39.35 -22.64 -2.17
CA LYS A 341 39.57 -24.08 -2.01
C LYS A 341 40.07 -24.71 -3.31
N ILE A 342 39.49 -24.31 -4.44
CA ILE A 342 39.91 -24.77 -5.76
C ILE A 342 41.34 -24.32 -6.05
N ARG A 343 41.64 -23.03 -5.83
CA ARG A 343 42.97 -22.46 -6.10
C ARG A 343 44.08 -23.13 -5.28
N ARG A 344 43.82 -23.44 -4.01
CA ARG A 344 44.73 -24.20 -3.14
C ARG A 344 44.92 -25.66 -3.56
N ALA A 345 43.91 -26.25 -4.17
CA ALA A 345 43.95 -27.63 -4.64
C ALA A 345 44.66 -27.78 -6.00
N GLN A 346 44.89 -26.66 -6.72
CA GLN A 346 45.71 -26.66 -7.92
C GLN A 346 47.19 -26.59 -7.50
N PRO A 347 48.00 -27.63 -7.77
CA PRO A 347 49.43 -27.56 -7.50
C PRO A 347 50.04 -26.42 -8.34
N GLU A 348 50.88 -25.60 -7.72
CA GLU A 348 51.68 -24.60 -8.44
C GLU A 348 52.50 -25.33 -9.51
N GLY A 349 52.18 -25.05 -10.78
CA GLY A 349 52.89 -25.58 -11.94
C GLY A 349 54.03 -24.67 -12.35
#